data_AF-A0A7M7P480-F1
#
_entry.id   AF-A0A7M7P480-F1
#
_cell.length_a   1.000
_cell.length_b   1.000
_cell.length_c   1.000
_cell.angle_alpha   90.00
_cell.angle_beta   90.00
_cell.angle_gamma   90.00
#
_symmetry.space_group_name_H-M   'P 1'
#
loop_
_entity.id
_entity.type
_entity.pdbx_description
1 polymer ?
#
loop_
_entity_poly.entity_id
_entity_poly.type
_entity_poly.pdbx_seq_one_letter_code
_entity_poly.pdbx_strand_id
1 'polypeptide(L)'
;MNPEQLWTGVLMAVTPFLLFGLGGCYNIDTTSPLIFTDHHADSRFGQALTLHQHGSETMLVVGAPKGQCNYTDIVRGGVAYKCSFTNHNASLAGNCTELQLDNRGNDYSGLTGRQIYNKSDQWLGASMSSGGPNGSLVICRPRYRYYFYKSYGAQQQQRDLLGGCFVLTQENFDTPNILLPCITGGDRRCQFGFSVDAKKDHIVYGAVGLGRQEGQFWRSDSNGEERQKRPTKKVGGTKDYTYMGYAVTSGDFKGDSDPEYAISVPRHKQAFGKVVLYDSDLNEYNALENGDMGSYFGHTLVTSDLNNDGYDDLMVGAPFFTDSFSTNGSLWELGKVFIYYNDRNL
;
A
#
# COMPACT_ATOMS: atom_id res chain seq x y z
N MET A 1 -71.77 -15.43 -39.60
CA MET A 1 -71.61 -15.92 -40.98
C MET A 1 -70.24 -15.45 -41.44
N ASN A 2 -69.21 -16.30 -41.35
CA ASN A 2 -67.85 -15.88 -41.66
C ASN A 2 -67.29 -16.71 -42.82
N PRO A 3 -66.90 -16.05 -43.93
CA PRO A 3 -66.29 -16.72 -45.06
C PRO A 3 -64.76 -16.76 -44.91
N GLU A 4 -64.27 -17.96 -45.23
CA GLU A 4 -63.11 -18.27 -46.08
C GLU A 4 -61.66 -18.08 -45.63
N GLN A 5 -60.97 -19.18 -45.88
CA GLN A 5 -59.55 -19.50 -45.83
C GLN A 5 -58.70 -18.54 -46.67
N LEU A 6 -57.46 -18.28 -46.22
CA LEU A 6 -56.22 -18.59 -46.96
C LEU A 6 -55.01 -17.98 -46.23
N TRP A 7 -53.87 -18.63 -46.40
CA TRP A 7 -52.50 -18.23 -46.00
C TRP A 7 -52.01 -18.72 -44.63
N THR A 8 -51.60 -19.99 -44.67
CA THR A 8 -50.39 -20.50 -44.04
C THR A 8 -49.22 -19.52 -44.17
N GLY A 9 -48.79 -18.96 -43.04
CA GLY A 9 -47.55 -18.19 -42.91
C GLY A 9 -46.81 -18.67 -41.67
N VAL A 10 -45.71 -19.36 -41.90
CA VAL A 10 -44.78 -19.87 -40.89
C VAL A 10 -44.31 -18.71 -40.01
N LEU A 11 -44.73 -18.68 -38.74
CA LEU A 11 -43.97 -18.03 -37.69
C LEU A 11 -43.69 -19.07 -36.61
N MET A 12 -42.58 -19.78 -36.79
CA MET A 12 -41.78 -20.24 -35.66
C MET A 12 -41.45 -19.00 -34.84
N ALA A 13 -42.16 -18.81 -33.74
CA ALA A 13 -41.70 -17.94 -32.66
C ALA A 13 -40.47 -18.63 -32.05
N VAL A 14 -39.32 -18.46 -32.70
CA VAL A 14 -38.01 -18.71 -32.11
C VAL A 14 -37.87 -17.65 -31.03
N THR A 15 -38.17 -18.01 -29.79
CA THR A 15 -37.73 -17.26 -28.63
C THR A 15 -36.21 -17.19 -28.70
N PRO A 16 -35.58 -16.00 -28.86
CA PRO A 16 -34.18 -15.91 -28.51
C PRO A 16 -34.15 -16.01 -26.99
N PHE A 17 -33.79 -17.19 -26.50
CA PHE A 17 -33.17 -17.31 -25.19
C PHE A 17 -31.95 -16.38 -25.23
N LEU A 18 -32.16 -15.11 -24.86
CA LEU A 18 -31.11 -14.20 -24.47
C LEU A 18 -30.53 -14.80 -23.18
N LEU A 19 -29.63 -15.76 -23.36
CA LEU A 19 -28.58 -16.06 -22.41
C LEU A 19 -27.82 -14.75 -22.22
N PHE A 20 -28.27 -13.96 -21.26
CA PHE A 20 -27.43 -12.99 -20.59
C PHE A 20 -26.29 -13.79 -19.96
N GLY A 21 -25.26 -14.07 -20.75
CA GLY A 21 -23.95 -14.41 -20.23
C GLY A 21 -23.51 -13.21 -19.42
N LEU A 22 -23.74 -13.27 -18.11
CA LEU A 22 -23.02 -12.46 -17.14
C LEU A 22 -21.55 -12.79 -17.34
N GLY A 23 -20.88 -12.03 -18.20
CA GLY A 23 -19.43 -12.02 -18.30
C GLY A 23 -18.89 -11.44 -17.00
N GLY A 24 -18.90 -12.24 -15.94
CA GLY A 24 -18.09 -11.97 -14.76
C GLY A 24 -16.63 -11.96 -15.20
N CYS A 25 -15.74 -11.31 -14.44
CA CYS A 25 -14.31 -11.51 -14.64
C CYS A 25 -14.03 -13.03 -14.57
N TYR A 26 -13.86 -13.70 -15.71
CA TYR A 26 -14.15 -15.14 -15.81
C TYR A 26 -12.90 -16.03 -15.92
N ASN A 27 -11.69 -15.46 -15.91
CA ASN A 27 -10.45 -16.19 -16.13
C ASN A 27 -9.60 -16.40 -14.86
N ILE A 28 -10.13 -16.11 -13.67
CA ILE A 28 -9.50 -16.51 -12.40
C ILE A 28 -9.89 -17.97 -12.13
N ASP A 29 -8.90 -18.87 -12.09
CA ASP A 29 -9.13 -20.27 -11.70
C ASP A 29 -9.44 -20.38 -10.21
N THR A 30 -10.71 -20.58 -9.89
CA THR A 30 -11.20 -20.80 -8.53
C THR A 30 -11.23 -22.27 -8.12
N THR A 31 -10.95 -23.18 -9.06
CA THR A 31 -11.02 -24.63 -8.83
C THR A 31 -9.72 -25.19 -8.27
N SER A 32 -8.57 -24.66 -8.71
CA SER A 32 -7.24 -25.14 -8.30
C SER A 32 -6.34 -24.01 -7.80
N PRO A 33 -6.74 -23.23 -6.77
CA PRO A 33 -5.92 -22.14 -6.26
C PRO A 33 -4.65 -22.66 -5.57
N LEU A 34 -3.56 -21.91 -5.71
CA LEU A 34 -2.38 -22.08 -4.86
C LEU A 34 -2.64 -21.42 -3.50
N ILE A 35 -2.71 -22.24 -2.45
CA ILE A 35 -3.00 -21.77 -1.09
C ILE A 35 -1.69 -21.74 -0.31
N PHE A 36 -1.29 -20.56 0.15
CA PHE A 36 -0.18 -20.37 1.09
C PHE A 36 -0.72 -20.05 2.48
N THR A 37 -0.22 -20.73 3.50
CA THR A 37 -0.66 -20.54 4.89
C THR A 37 0.53 -20.41 5.82
N ASP A 38 0.33 -19.66 6.90
CA ASP A 38 1.20 -19.66 8.07
C ASP A 38 0.50 -20.44 9.18
N HIS A 39 1.26 -21.25 9.93
CA HIS A 39 0.74 -22.05 11.03
C HIS A 39 0.45 -21.22 12.28
N HIS A 40 0.87 -19.95 12.32
CA HIS A 40 0.65 -19.05 13.44
C HIS A 40 -0.59 -18.16 13.24
N ALA A 41 -1.69 -18.48 13.94
CA ALA A 41 -2.99 -17.80 13.78
C ALA A 41 -2.94 -16.26 13.94
N ASP A 42 -2.04 -15.74 14.77
CA ASP A 42 -1.95 -14.30 15.06
C ASP A 42 -0.91 -13.54 14.22
N SER A 43 -0.20 -14.21 13.29
CA SER A 43 0.90 -13.59 12.53
C SER A 43 0.45 -12.53 11.54
N ARG A 44 -0.83 -12.57 11.14
CA ARG A 44 -1.41 -11.78 10.06
C ARG A 44 -0.72 -12.00 8.72
N PHE A 45 -0.30 -13.23 8.45
CA PHE A 45 0.19 -13.64 7.15
C PHE A 45 -0.78 -13.23 6.03
N GLY A 46 -0.26 -12.54 5.02
CA GLY A 46 -1.08 -12.02 3.91
C GLY A 46 -1.61 -10.61 4.15
N GLN A 47 -1.21 -9.91 5.22
CA GLN A 47 -1.64 -8.51 5.45
C GLN A 47 -1.14 -7.56 4.34
N ALA A 48 0.05 -7.82 3.79
CA ALA A 48 0.56 -7.20 2.58
C ALA A 48 1.22 -8.27 1.72
N LEU A 49 1.12 -8.14 0.40
CA LEU A 49 1.75 -9.07 -0.54
C LEU A 49 2.14 -8.35 -1.82
N THR A 50 3.17 -8.86 -2.50
CA THR A 50 3.57 -8.39 -3.82
C THR A 50 4.24 -9.51 -4.61
N LEU A 51 4.20 -9.41 -5.93
CA LEU A 51 4.97 -10.28 -6.82
C LEU A 51 6.31 -9.63 -7.12
N HIS A 52 7.37 -10.43 -7.04
CA HIS A 52 8.71 -9.96 -7.34
C HIS A 52 9.47 -10.98 -8.17
N GLN A 53 10.41 -10.50 -8.97
CA GLN A 53 11.34 -11.34 -9.69
C GLN A 53 12.76 -10.87 -9.42
N HIS A 54 13.60 -11.78 -8.95
CA HIS A 54 15.02 -11.56 -8.71
C HIS A 54 15.83 -12.53 -9.57
N GLY A 55 16.53 -12.00 -10.57
CA GLY A 55 17.13 -12.80 -11.64
C GLY A 55 16.06 -13.63 -12.38
N SER A 56 16.18 -14.96 -12.30
CA SER A 56 15.22 -15.90 -12.87
C SER A 56 14.17 -16.41 -11.86
N GLU A 57 14.29 -16.07 -10.58
CA GLU A 57 13.37 -16.52 -9.53
C GLU A 57 12.17 -15.57 -9.45
N THR A 58 10.98 -16.05 -9.79
CA THR A 58 9.71 -15.35 -9.54
C THR A 58 9.11 -15.86 -8.24
N MET A 59 8.76 -14.93 -7.36
CA MET A 59 8.31 -15.24 -6.00
C MET A 59 7.10 -14.40 -5.59
N LEU A 60 6.22 -15.00 -4.80
CA LEU A 60 5.26 -14.26 -4.01
C LEU A 60 5.93 -13.81 -2.72
N VAL A 61 5.95 -12.52 -2.44
CA VAL A 61 6.44 -12.01 -1.17
C VAL A 61 5.26 -11.67 -0.27
N VAL A 62 5.22 -12.25 0.93
CA VAL A 62 4.09 -12.15 1.86
C VAL A 62 4.53 -11.59 3.19
N GLY A 63 3.91 -10.49 3.61
CA GLY A 63 4.10 -9.90 4.92
C GLY A 63 3.21 -10.53 5.99
N ALA A 64 3.81 -10.81 7.15
CA ALA A 64 3.15 -11.27 8.37
C ALA A 64 3.60 -10.36 9.53
N PRO A 65 3.02 -9.15 9.69
CA PRO A 65 3.54 -8.11 10.59
C PRO A 65 3.46 -8.43 12.09
N LYS A 66 2.76 -9.50 12.47
CA LYS A 66 2.75 -10.03 13.84
C LYS A 66 3.42 -11.39 13.94
N GLY A 67 4.03 -11.88 12.86
CA GLY A 67 4.83 -13.10 12.84
C GLY A 67 5.95 -13.07 13.86
N GLN A 68 6.27 -14.23 14.39
CA GLN A 68 7.34 -14.39 15.36
C GLN A 68 8.64 -14.68 14.60
N CYS A 69 9.62 -13.77 14.72
CA CYS A 69 10.96 -13.98 14.18
C CYS A 69 11.79 -14.91 15.08
N ASN A 70 12.95 -15.36 14.60
CA ASN A 70 13.84 -16.31 15.28
C ASN A 70 14.58 -15.75 16.53
N TYR A 71 14.18 -14.59 17.04
CA TYR A 71 14.74 -13.96 18.25
C TYR A 71 13.79 -14.12 19.44
N THR A 72 14.31 -14.62 20.56
CA THR A 72 13.52 -14.90 21.77
C THR A 72 13.15 -13.64 22.58
N ASP A 73 13.93 -12.56 22.44
CA ASP A 73 13.71 -11.26 23.12
C ASP A 73 12.84 -10.29 22.28
N ILE A 74 12.44 -10.69 21.08
CA ILE A 74 11.56 -9.93 20.20
C ILE A 74 10.22 -10.64 20.12
N VAL A 75 9.15 -9.97 20.52
CA VAL A 75 7.80 -10.55 20.49
C VAL A 75 7.04 -9.98 19.31
N ARG A 76 6.53 -10.84 18.41
CA ARG A 76 5.76 -10.45 17.22
C ARG A 76 6.47 -9.36 16.41
N GLY A 77 7.74 -9.59 16.09
CA GLY A 77 8.57 -8.64 15.34
C GLY A 77 8.09 -8.42 13.90
N GLY A 78 7.26 -9.32 13.38
CA GLY A 78 6.85 -9.35 11.99
C GLY A 78 7.89 -10.07 11.13
N VAL A 79 7.40 -10.74 10.09
CA VAL A 79 8.20 -11.57 9.18
C VAL A 79 7.76 -11.27 7.75
N ALA A 80 8.71 -11.23 6.82
CA ALA A 80 8.42 -11.24 5.39
C ALA A 80 8.85 -12.59 4.82
N TYR A 81 7.95 -13.25 4.11
CA TYR A 81 8.20 -14.55 3.50
C TYR A 81 8.38 -14.40 1.99
N LYS A 82 9.26 -15.20 1.41
CA LYS A 82 9.26 -15.49 -0.02
C LYS A 82 8.70 -16.88 -0.27
N CYS A 83 7.72 -16.99 -1.15
CA CYS A 83 7.03 -18.22 -1.47
C CYS A 83 7.23 -18.56 -2.96
N SER A 84 7.67 -19.79 -3.23
CA SER A 84 7.90 -20.27 -4.59
C SER A 84 6.62 -20.82 -5.23
N PHE A 85 6.52 -20.70 -6.55
CA PHE A 85 5.47 -21.31 -7.37
C PHE A 85 5.83 -22.69 -7.93
N THR A 86 7.07 -23.16 -7.75
CA THR A 86 7.63 -24.31 -8.50
C THR A 86 7.11 -25.70 -8.10
N ASN A 87 6.47 -25.84 -6.94
CA ASN A 87 5.89 -27.12 -6.51
C ASN A 87 4.41 -27.21 -6.93
N HIS A 88 4.17 -27.62 -8.17
CA HIS A 88 2.82 -27.85 -8.72
C HIS A 88 2.22 -29.21 -8.30
N ASN A 89 2.99 -30.06 -7.63
CA ASN A 89 2.53 -31.38 -7.23
C ASN A 89 1.84 -31.34 -5.86
N ALA A 90 0.50 -31.43 -5.91
CA ALA A 90 -0.41 -31.81 -4.83
C ALA A 90 -0.56 -30.83 -3.66
N SER A 91 -1.69 -30.11 -3.62
CA SER A 91 -2.51 -29.77 -2.43
C SER A 91 -1.86 -29.18 -1.17
N LEU A 92 -0.56 -28.91 -1.20
CA LEU A 92 0.29 -28.41 -0.15
C LEU A 92 1.05 -27.22 -0.73
N ALA A 93 0.89 -26.08 -0.06
CA ALA A 93 1.44 -24.78 -0.36
C ALA A 93 2.87 -24.85 -0.95
N GLY A 94 3.16 -24.00 -1.92
CA GLY A 94 4.56 -23.73 -2.27
C GLY A 94 5.33 -23.31 -1.02
N ASN A 95 6.54 -23.83 -0.84
CA ASN A 95 7.33 -23.55 0.37
C ASN A 95 7.59 -22.05 0.50
N CYS A 96 7.12 -21.46 1.61
CA CYS A 96 7.47 -20.12 2.03
C CYS A 96 8.69 -20.17 2.94
N THR A 97 9.66 -19.30 2.70
CA THR A 97 10.86 -19.15 3.55
C THR A 97 10.99 -17.69 3.98
N GLU A 98 11.48 -17.45 5.20
CA GLU A 98 11.69 -16.10 5.71
C GLU A 98 12.80 -15.37 4.92
N LEU A 99 12.51 -14.15 4.48
CA LEU A 99 13.49 -13.22 3.96
C LEU A 99 14.35 -12.68 5.12
N GLN A 100 15.66 -12.86 5.01
CA GLN A 100 16.62 -12.42 6.03
C GLN A 100 16.89 -10.92 5.88
N LEU A 101 16.01 -10.08 6.44
CA LEU A 101 16.11 -8.62 6.33
C LEU A 101 16.95 -7.97 7.43
N ASP A 102 16.91 -8.54 8.64
CA ASP A 102 17.55 -7.97 9.83
C ASP A 102 18.00 -9.10 10.76
N ASN A 103 19.27 -9.49 10.63
CA ASN A 103 19.87 -10.59 11.40
C ASN A 103 20.38 -10.13 12.77
N ARG A 104 19.78 -9.09 13.35
CA ARG A 104 20.14 -8.58 14.67
C ARG A 104 18.91 -8.51 15.56
N GLY A 105 19.10 -8.84 16.85
CA GLY A 105 18.10 -8.63 17.88
C GLY A 105 17.84 -7.14 18.15
N ASN A 106 17.32 -6.84 19.34
CA ASN A 106 17.23 -5.44 19.77
C ASN A 106 18.61 -4.78 19.83
N ASP A 107 18.70 -3.49 19.48
CA ASP A 107 19.96 -2.76 19.49
C ASP A 107 20.13 -1.97 20.80
N TYR A 108 21.37 -1.93 21.29
CA TYR A 108 21.74 -1.33 22.58
C TYR A 108 22.84 -0.28 22.42
N SER A 109 22.84 0.71 23.30
CA SER A 109 23.88 1.71 23.39
C SER A 109 25.18 1.09 23.89
N GLY A 110 26.25 1.14 23.10
CA GLY A 110 27.57 0.70 23.55
C GLY A 110 28.11 1.49 24.76
N LEU A 111 27.63 2.72 24.97
CA LEU A 111 28.07 3.58 26.08
C LEU A 111 27.32 3.30 27.40
N THR A 112 26.02 3.00 27.32
CA THR A 112 25.17 2.90 28.52
C THR A 112 24.57 1.51 28.75
N GLY A 113 24.72 0.59 27.79
CA GLY A 113 24.07 -0.73 27.81
C GLY A 113 22.54 -0.66 27.69
N ARG A 114 21.96 0.52 27.51
CA ARG A 114 20.50 0.71 27.43
C ARG A 114 20.00 0.38 26.02
N GLN A 115 18.82 -0.24 25.94
CA GLN A 115 18.16 -0.50 24.67
C GLN A 115 17.85 0.83 23.96
N ILE A 116 18.23 0.90 22.68
CA ILE A 116 18.00 2.05 21.78
C ILE A 116 16.90 1.73 20.78
N TYR A 117 16.86 0.52 20.23
CA TYR A 117 15.83 0.12 19.29
C TYR A 117 15.07 -1.11 19.80
N ASN A 118 13.75 -1.07 19.62
CA ASN A 118 12.87 -2.17 19.99
C ASN A 118 12.15 -2.69 18.77
N LYS A 119 12.41 -3.95 18.45
CA LYS A 119 11.88 -4.64 17.27
C LYS A 119 10.58 -5.39 17.57
N SER A 120 10.11 -5.43 18.83
CA SER A 120 8.84 -6.07 19.20
C SER A 120 7.64 -5.25 18.74
N ASP A 121 6.66 -5.91 18.11
CA ASP A 121 5.49 -5.28 17.48
C ASP A 121 5.85 -4.14 16.50
N GLN A 122 7.01 -4.22 15.82
CA GLN A 122 7.44 -3.22 14.83
C GLN A 122 6.65 -3.29 13.52
N TRP A 123 5.88 -4.37 13.32
CA TRP A 123 5.03 -4.59 12.14
C TRP A 123 5.82 -4.73 10.83
N LEU A 124 6.89 -5.52 10.84
CA LEU A 124 7.68 -5.81 9.63
C LEU A 124 6.84 -6.57 8.59
N GLY A 125 6.75 -6.04 7.37
CA GLY A 125 5.89 -6.58 6.32
C GLY A 125 4.45 -6.07 6.38
N ALA A 126 4.18 -4.97 7.08
CA ALA A 126 2.84 -4.37 7.09
C ALA A 126 2.50 -3.61 5.80
N SER A 127 3.50 -3.15 5.06
CA SER A 127 3.37 -2.52 3.75
C SER A 127 4.61 -2.88 2.92
N MET A 128 4.38 -3.17 1.65
CA MET A 128 5.36 -3.71 0.73
C MET A 128 5.04 -3.29 -0.69
N SER A 129 6.06 -3.05 -1.51
CA SER A 129 5.89 -2.81 -2.94
C SER A 129 7.09 -3.31 -3.73
N SER A 130 6.86 -3.63 -5.01
CA SER A 130 7.83 -4.22 -5.92
C SER A 130 7.90 -3.34 -7.17
N GLY A 131 9.09 -2.86 -7.51
CA GLY A 131 9.38 -2.12 -8.74
C GLY A 131 9.31 -2.95 -10.02
N GLY A 132 8.68 -4.13 -9.96
CA GLY A 132 8.56 -5.07 -11.06
C GLY A 132 9.77 -6.00 -11.22
N PRO A 133 9.89 -6.67 -12.38
CA PRO A 133 10.96 -7.60 -12.66
C PRO A 133 12.35 -7.00 -12.52
N ASN A 134 13.17 -7.59 -11.66
CA ASN A 134 14.51 -7.12 -11.32
C ASN A 134 14.59 -5.68 -10.78
N GLY A 135 13.45 -5.09 -10.42
CA GLY A 135 13.38 -3.79 -9.77
C GLY A 135 13.71 -3.88 -8.27
N SER A 136 13.42 -2.82 -7.53
CA SER A 136 13.56 -2.82 -6.08
C SER A 136 12.37 -3.49 -5.40
N LEU A 137 12.62 -4.32 -4.38
CA LEU A 137 11.61 -4.81 -3.45
C LEU A 137 11.71 -4.03 -2.15
N VAL A 138 10.60 -3.45 -1.70
CA VAL A 138 10.55 -2.59 -0.53
C VAL A 138 9.66 -3.21 0.53
N ILE A 139 10.16 -3.31 1.76
CA ILE A 139 9.47 -3.95 2.88
C ILE A 139 9.55 -3.06 4.11
N CYS A 140 8.41 -2.61 4.60
CA CYS A 140 8.37 -1.61 5.67
C CYS A 140 7.89 -2.16 7.02
N ARG A 141 8.29 -1.45 8.08
CA ARG A 141 7.99 -1.71 9.49
C ARG A 141 7.52 -0.41 10.18
N PRO A 142 6.28 0.06 9.93
CA PRO A 142 5.83 1.39 10.32
C PRO A 142 5.76 1.62 11.84
N ARG A 143 5.83 0.56 12.66
CA ARG A 143 5.82 0.66 14.12
C ARG A 143 7.19 0.45 14.75
N TYR A 144 8.28 0.52 13.97
CA TYR A 144 9.64 0.44 14.48
C TYR A 144 9.90 1.52 15.53
N ARG A 145 10.38 1.10 16.71
CA ARG A 145 10.50 1.93 17.90
C ARG A 145 11.93 2.33 18.18
N TYR A 146 12.08 3.60 18.52
CA TYR A 146 13.30 4.16 19.08
C TYR A 146 13.08 4.59 20.52
N TYR A 147 14.03 4.27 21.38
CA TYR A 147 14.08 4.68 22.77
C TYR A 147 15.14 5.73 22.95
N PHE A 148 14.69 6.94 23.30
CA PHE A 148 15.55 8.05 23.66
C PHE A 148 15.48 8.34 25.15
N TYR A 149 16.62 8.64 25.75
CA TYR A 149 16.74 9.03 27.17
C TYR A 149 17.05 10.52 27.24
N LYS A 150 16.12 11.30 27.82
CA LYS A 150 16.19 12.77 27.85
C LYS A 150 17.41 13.35 28.59
N SER A 151 18.03 12.59 29.48
CA SER A 151 19.24 13.00 30.20
C SER A 151 20.00 11.78 30.74
N TYR A 152 21.29 11.95 31.03
CA TYR A 152 22.11 10.95 31.70
C TYR A 152 21.52 10.67 33.10
N GLY A 153 21.08 9.44 33.35
CA GLY A 153 20.41 9.04 34.60
C GLY A 153 18.88 9.12 34.59
N ALA A 154 18.23 9.63 33.52
CA ALA A 154 16.77 9.62 33.43
C ALA A 154 16.21 8.18 33.36
N GLN A 155 15.19 7.89 34.17
CA GLN A 155 14.44 6.63 34.21
C GLN A 155 13.33 6.58 33.12
N GLN A 156 12.88 7.74 32.63
CA GLN A 156 11.81 7.79 31.63
C GLN A 156 12.36 7.57 30.22
N GLN A 157 12.05 6.41 29.66
CA GLN A 157 12.15 6.12 28.22
C GLN A 157 11.03 6.85 27.50
N GLN A 158 11.37 7.77 26.57
CA GLN A 158 10.38 8.19 25.58
C GLN A 158 10.36 7.14 24.46
N ARG A 159 9.15 6.73 24.06
CA ARG A 159 8.94 5.74 23.01
C ARG A 159 8.50 6.44 21.74
N ASP A 160 9.37 6.43 20.75
CA ASP A 160 9.15 7.11 19.49
C ASP A 160 8.85 6.07 18.41
N LEU A 161 7.77 6.27 17.65
CA LEU A 161 7.37 5.41 16.54
C LEU A 161 7.95 6.01 15.26
N LEU A 162 9.17 5.60 14.92
CA LEU A 162 9.86 6.14 13.75
C LEU A 162 9.32 5.53 12.46
N GLY A 163 9.06 4.23 12.47
CA GLY A 163 8.90 3.46 11.24
C GLY A 163 10.25 3.28 10.52
N GLY A 164 10.22 2.69 9.34
CA GLY A 164 11.41 2.34 8.58
C GLY A 164 11.12 1.31 7.49
N CYS A 165 12.00 1.23 6.50
CA CYS A 165 11.88 0.26 5.41
C CYS A 165 13.23 -0.39 5.08
N PHE A 166 13.15 -1.57 4.48
CA PHE A 166 14.24 -2.24 3.80
C PHE A 166 14.04 -2.08 2.29
N VAL A 167 15.11 -1.76 1.56
CA VAL A 167 15.13 -1.71 0.09
C VAL A 167 16.11 -2.75 -0.41
N LEU A 168 15.58 -3.76 -1.09
CA LEU A 168 16.31 -4.85 -1.72
C LEU A 168 16.39 -4.56 -3.22
N THR A 169 17.59 -4.64 -3.79
CA THR A 169 17.89 -4.51 -5.21
C THR A 169 18.45 -5.82 -5.73
N GLN A 170 18.80 -5.89 -7.01
CA GLN A 170 19.50 -7.06 -7.56
C GLN A 170 20.87 -7.30 -6.90
N GLU A 171 21.53 -6.25 -6.41
CA GLU A 171 22.90 -6.34 -5.91
C GLU A 171 22.96 -6.59 -4.39
N ASN A 172 21.94 -6.16 -3.64
CA ASN A 172 21.94 -6.20 -2.18
C ASN A 172 20.77 -7.00 -1.58
N PHE A 173 20.22 -7.96 -2.34
CA PHE A 173 19.03 -8.73 -1.93
C PHE A 173 19.19 -9.41 -0.55
N ASP A 174 20.38 -9.93 -0.25
CA ASP A 174 20.70 -10.58 1.03
C ASP A 174 21.17 -9.60 2.13
N THR A 175 21.51 -8.37 1.75
CA THR A 175 21.99 -7.31 2.67
C THR A 175 21.32 -5.97 2.35
N PRO A 176 19.99 -5.85 2.58
CA PRO A 176 19.22 -4.70 2.12
C PRO A 176 19.66 -3.38 2.72
N ASN A 177 19.43 -2.31 1.96
CA ASN A 177 19.56 -0.95 2.47
C ASN A 177 18.47 -0.68 3.51
N ILE A 178 18.87 -0.12 4.66
CA ILE A 178 17.95 0.22 5.75
C ILE A 178 17.65 1.72 5.71
N LEU A 179 16.38 2.06 5.53
CA LEU A 179 15.91 3.45 5.42
C LEU A 179 15.19 3.89 6.72
N LEU A 180 15.76 4.87 7.42
CA LEU A 180 15.27 5.43 8.69
C LEU A 180 15.31 6.98 8.71
N PRO A 181 14.60 7.67 7.81
CA PRO A 181 14.73 9.12 7.58
C PRO A 181 14.25 9.96 8.78
N CYS A 182 13.39 9.38 9.62
CA CYS A 182 12.79 10.07 10.76
C CYS A 182 13.67 10.10 12.03
N ILE A 183 14.86 9.51 12.01
CA ILE A 183 15.80 9.59 13.15
C ILE A 183 16.26 11.04 13.40
N THR A 184 16.58 11.79 12.36
CA THR A 184 17.21 13.12 12.46
C THR A 184 16.20 14.28 12.41
N GLY A 185 14.90 13.99 12.40
CA GLY A 185 13.84 14.95 12.07
C GLY A 185 13.16 15.65 13.24
N GLY A 186 13.50 15.33 14.49
CA GLY A 186 12.92 15.92 15.71
C GLY A 186 11.48 15.49 16.03
N ASP A 187 10.70 15.04 15.04
CA ASP A 187 9.39 14.44 15.23
C ASP A 187 9.49 12.94 15.47
N ARG A 188 8.81 12.52 16.52
CA ARG A 188 9.02 11.29 17.27
C ARG A 188 7.92 10.25 17.05
N ARG A 189 7.00 10.52 16.13
CA ARG A 189 5.87 9.62 15.81
C ARG A 189 5.68 9.41 14.32
N CYS A 190 6.73 9.60 13.53
CA CYS A 190 6.71 9.58 12.07
C CYS A 190 5.92 8.41 11.44
N GLN A 191 6.17 7.18 11.87
CA GLN A 191 5.63 5.96 11.25
C GLN A 191 5.95 5.86 9.75
N PHE A 192 7.19 6.14 9.38
CA PHE A 192 7.69 6.02 8.01
C PHE A 192 7.46 4.61 7.43
N GLY A 193 7.05 4.57 6.16
CA GLY A 193 6.65 3.32 5.51
C GLY A 193 5.27 2.86 5.94
N PHE A 194 4.39 3.77 6.33
CA PHE A 194 2.98 3.43 6.56
C PHE A 194 2.33 2.94 5.27
N SER A 195 2.62 3.61 4.17
CA SER A 195 2.34 3.19 2.80
C SER A 195 3.60 3.31 1.95
N VAL A 196 3.65 2.56 0.85
CA VAL A 196 4.80 2.55 -0.07
C VAL A 196 4.34 2.13 -1.46
N ASP A 197 4.87 2.79 -2.48
CA ASP A 197 4.74 2.41 -3.88
C ASP A 197 6.12 2.46 -4.54
N ALA A 198 6.49 1.41 -5.25
CA ALA A 198 7.79 1.26 -5.89
C ALA A 198 7.59 0.97 -7.37
N LYS A 199 8.30 1.71 -8.21
CA LYS A 199 8.40 1.49 -9.65
C LYS A 199 9.87 1.20 -9.99
N LYS A 200 10.17 1.08 -11.29
CA LYS A 200 11.49 0.65 -11.75
C LYS A 200 12.63 1.59 -11.34
N ASP A 201 12.35 2.88 -11.25
CA ASP A 201 13.33 3.96 -11.14
C ASP A 201 13.20 4.79 -9.85
N HIS A 202 12.03 4.75 -9.21
CA HIS A 202 11.74 5.54 -8.01
C HIS A 202 10.85 4.80 -7.00
N ILE A 203 10.86 5.31 -5.77
CA ILE A 203 10.04 4.79 -4.67
C ILE A 203 9.41 5.97 -3.94
N VAL A 204 8.13 5.85 -3.61
CA VAL A 204 7.37 6.81 -2.81
C VAL A 204 6.93 6.18 -1.51
N TYR A 205 7.06 6.93 -0.41
CA TYR A 205 6.73 6.46 0.93
C TYR A 205 5.79 7.43 1.63
N GLY A 206 4.82 6.91 2.38
CA GLY A 206 3.99 7.69 3.28
C GLY A 206 4.39 7.56 4.75
N ALA A 207 4.25 8.65 5.51
CA ALA A 207 4.40 8.64 6.96
C ALA A 207 3.35 9.54 7.62
N VAL A 208 2.37 8.93 8.26
CA VAL A 208 1.15 9.61 8.74
C VAL A 208 1.33 10.40 10.03
N GLY A 209 2.38 10.15 10.81
CA GLY A 209 2.47 10.64 12.17
C GLY A 209 3.34 11.87 12.38
N LEU A 210 3.94 12.40 11.30
CA LEU A 210 4.69 13.67 11.33
C LEU A 210 3.78 14.90 11.49
N GLY A 211 4.32 15.99 12.04
CA GLY A 211 3.66 17.28 12.15
C GLY A 211 2.42 17.24 13.01
N ARG A 212 2.45 16.56 14.17
CA ARG A 212 1.23 16.25 14.97
C ARG A 212 0.18 15.48 14.16
N GLN A 213 0.66 14.44 13.47
CA GLN A 213 -0.14 13.61 12.58
C GLN A 213 -0.79 14.37 11.42
N GLU A 214 -0.19 15.49 10.99
CA GLU A 214 -0.43 16.06 9.66
C GLU A 214 -0.03 15.03 8.58
N GLY A 215 1.06 14.29 8.80
CA GLY A 215 1.60 13.32 7.85
C GLY A 215 2.43 13.97 6.74
N GLN A 216 3.25 13.18 6.06
CA GLN A 216 4.14 13.58 4.96
C GLN A 216 4.41 12.39 4.03
N PHE A 217 5.08 12.66 2.91
CA PHE A 217 5.61 11.63 2.02
C PHE A 217 7.05 11.94 1.58
N TRP A 218 7.74 10.91 1.11
CA TRP A 218 9.12 10.97 0.61
C TRP A 218 9.23 10.30 -0.73
N ARG A 219 10.25 10.70 -1.46
CA ARG A 219 10.71 10.04 -2.68
C ARG A 219 12.18 9.68 -2.56
N SER A 220 12.52 8.47 -2.98
CA SER A 220 13.90 8.06 -3.28
C SER A 220 13.99 7.55 -4.72
N ASP A 221 15.21 7.29 -5.17
CA ASP A 221 15.38 6.39 -6.31
C ASP A 221 15.17 4.92 -5.91
N SER A 222 15.29 4.03 -6.90
CA SER A 222 15.16 2.58 -6.75
C SER A 222 16.14 1.95 -5.75
N ASN A 223 17.24 2.62 -5.40
CA ASN A 223 18.20 2.10 -4.42
C ASN A 223 17.85 2.50 -2.98
N GLY A 224 16.81 3.31 -2.81
CA GLY A 224 16.48 3.90 -1.51
C GLY A 224 17.35 5.10 -1.16
N GLU A 225 18.11 5.64 -2.12
CA GLU A 225 18.90 6.85 -1.89
C GLU A 225 18.00 8.10 -2.00
N GLU A 226 18.00 8.88 -0.93
CA GLU A 226 17.10 10.02 -0.75
C GLU A 226 17.52 11.18 -1.67
N ARG A 227 16.82 11.37 -2.80
CA ARG A 227 17.11 12.46 -3.74
C ARG A 227 16.53 13.81 -3.31
N GLN A 228 15.36 13.83 -2.65
CA GLN A 228 14.75 15.07 -2.15
C GLN A 228 14.01 14.85 -0.82
N LYS A 229 14.30 15.71 0.15
CA LYS A 229 14.04 15.44 1.57
C LYS A 229 12.63 15.69 2.08
N ARG A 230 11.77 16.43 1.36
CA ARG A 230 10.36 16.73 1.68
C ARG A 230 9.79 17.63 0.59
N PRO A 231 8.50 17.53 0.21
CA PRO A 231 7.76 18.71 -0.19
C PRO A 231 7.67 19.64 1.03
N THR A 232 8.38 20.77 0.99
CA THR A 232 8.47 21.72 2.12
C THR A 232 7.18 22.50 2.37
N LYS A 233 6.19 22.43 1.48
CA LYS A 233 4.91 23.10 1.67
C LYS A 233 3.98 22.23 2.49
N LYS A 234 3.64 22.72 3.69
CA LYS A 234 2.42 22.30 4.37
C LYS A 234 1.27 22.39 3.37
N VAL A 235 0.54 21.29 3.16
CA VAL A 235 -0.74 21.33 2.44
C VAL A 235 -1.63 22.34 3.15
N GLY A 236 -1.84 23.50 2.50
CA GLY A 236 -2.79 24.55 2.87
C GLY A 236 -3.11 24.73 4.36
N GLY A 237 -2.18 25.28 5.14
CA GLY A 237 -2.46 26.12 6.32
C GLY A 237 -3.37 25.60 7.46
N THR A 238 -3.86 24.35 7.47
CA THR A 238 -4.88 23.92 8.44
C THR A 238 -4.73 22.48 8.95
N LYS A 239 -4.48 22.42 10.27
CA LYS A 239 -4.84 21.42 11.30
C LYS A 239 -4.01 20.13 11.42
N ASP A 240 -3.58 19.88 12.65
CA ASP A 240 -3.15 18.60 13.20
C ASP A 240 -4.12 17.47 12.77
N TYR A 241 -3.62 16.24 12.64
CA TYR A 241 -4.41 15.00 12.43
C TYR A 241 -5.02 14.75 11.03
N THR A 242 -4.38 15.18 9.94
CA THR A 242 -4.86 14.99 8.55
C THR A 242 -4.41 13.68 7.87
N TYR A 243 -3.33 13.05 8.37
CA TYR A 243 -2.78 11.76 7.90
C TYR A 243 -2.35 11.75 6.42
N MET A 244 -1.69 12.80 5.95
CA MET A 244 -1.05 12.79 4.64
C MET A 244 -0.09 11.60 4.49
N GLY A 245 -0.12 10.96 3.33
CA GLY A 245 0.66 9.75 3.06
C GLY A 245 0.04 8.49 3.66
N TYR A 246 -1.26 8.51 3.95
CA TYR A 246 -1.97 7.29 4.38
C TYR A 246 -1.92 6.22 3.28
N ALA A 247 -2.14 6.62 2.03
CA ALA A 247 -1.87 5.87 0.82
C ALA A 247 -1.07 6.74 -0.14
N VAL A 248 -0.19 6.10 -0.91
CA VAL A 248 0.65 6.74 -1.93
C VAL A 248 0.66 5.86 -3.17
N THR A 249 0.76 6.48 -4.33
CA THR A 249 0.99 5.79 -5.60
C THR A 249 1.64 6.75 -6.60
N SER A 250 2.18 6.19 -7.67
CA SER A 250 2.89 6.90 -8.73
C SER A 250 2.45 6.42 -10.10
N GLY A 251 2.50 7.32 -11.09
CA GLY A 251 2.11 7.04 -12.47
C GLY A 251 2.58 8.14 -13.42
N ASP A 252 2.50 7.88 -14.71
CA ASP A 252 2.74 8.87 -15.78
C ASP A 252 1.42 9.59 -16.08
N PHE A 253 1.09 10.61 -15.30
CA PHE A 253 -0.15 11.37 -15.48
C PHE A 253 -0.01 12.43 -16.57
N LYS A 254 1.21 12.87 -16.90
CA LYS A 254 1.44 13.88 -17.94
C LYS A 254 1.81 13.32 -19.30
N GLY A 255 2.10 12.03 -19.40
CA GLY A 255 2.51 11.36 -20.63
C GLY A 255 3.91 11.78 -21.10
N ASP A 256 4.76 12.28 -20.20
CA ASP A 256 6.14 12.69 -20.49
C ASP A 256 7.19 11.69 -19.95
N SER A 257 6.73 10.55 -19.41
CA SER A 257 7.55 9.52 -18.78
C SER A 257 8.24 9.94 -17.48
N ASP A 258 8.06 11.18 -17.02
CA ASP A 258 8.45 11.56 -15.68
C ASP A 258 7.35 11.14 -14.70
N PRO A 259 7.72 10.60 -13.52
CA PRO A 259 6.72 10.12 -12.58
C PRO A 259 6.04 11.27 -11.84
N GLU A 260 4.72 11.23 -11.82
CA GLU A 260 3.89 11.98 -10.89
C GLU A 260 3.47 11.14 -9.68
N TYR A 261 3.00 11.82 -8.63
CA TYR A 261 2.66 11.19 -7.36
C TYR A 261 1.27 11.59 -6.88
N ALA A 262 0.45 10.59 -6.54
CA ALA A 262 -0.83 10.78 -5.87
C ALA A 262 -0.72 10.42 -4.38
N ILE A 263 -0.99 11.40 -3.52
CA ILE A 263 -0.79 11.28 -2.07
C ILE A 263 -2.11 11.57 -1.36
N SER A 264 -2.60 10.60 -0.58
CA SER A 264 -3.87 10.78 0.12
C SER A 264 -3.74 11.51 1.45
N VAL A 265 -4.81 12.21 1.81
CA VAL A 265 -5.01 12.96 3.06
C VAL A 265 -6.44 12.67 3.56
N PRO A 266 -6.73 11.44 4.03
CA PRO A 266 -8.11 10.98 4.25
C PRO A 266 -8.85 11.74 5.35
N ARG A 267 -8.14 12.45 6.23
CA ARG A 267 -8.77 13.25 7.30
C ARG A 267 -8.87 14.74 6.95
N HIS A 268 -8.60 15.12 5.71
CA HIS A 268 -8.73 16.50 5.23
C HIS A 268 -10.15 17.06 5.48
N LYS A 269 -10.23 18.35 5.82
CA LYS A 269 -11.47 19.14 6.00
C LYS A 269 -12.56 18.39 6.79
N GLN A 270 -12.31 18.06 8.06
CA GLN A 270 -13.25 17.28 8.90
C GLN A 270 -13.53 15.86 8.35
N ALA A 271 -12.50 15.21 7.82
CA ALA A 271 -12.56 13.85 7.28
C ALA A 271 -13.45 13.68 6.03
N PHE A 272 -13.61 14.71 5.21
CA PHE A 272 -14.09 14.54 3.83
C PHE A 272 -13.05 13.80 2.97
N GLY A 273 -11.77 13.94 3.31
CA GLY A 273 -10.67 13.34 2.56
C GLY A 273 -10.26 14.16 1.34
N LYS A 274 -9.03 13.92 0.88
CA LYS A 274 -8.40 14.60 -0.24
C LYS A 274 -7.32 13.71 -0.84
N VAL A 275 -7.09 13.81 -2.14
CA VAL A 275 -5.89 13.25 -2.79
C VAL A 275 -5.17 14.39 -3.49
N VAL A 276 -3.87 14.54 -3.24
CA VAL A 276 -3.06 15.62 -3.80
C VAL A 276 -2.14 15.04 -4.86
N LEU A 277 -2.05 15.71 -6.01
CA LEU A 277 -1.20 15.31 -7.13
C LEU A 277 0.03 16.21 -7.19
N TYR A 278 1.20 15.57 -7.25
CA TYR A 278 2.50 16.20 -7.28
C TYR A 278 3.25 15.83 -8.56
N ASP A 279 3.98 16.80 -9.12
CA ASP A 279 4.89 16.56 -10.24
C ASP A 279 6.21 15.90 -9.80
N SER A 280 7.05 15.61 -10.79
CA SER A 280 8.40 15.05 -10.59
C SER A 280 9.33 15.98 -9.79
N ASP A 281 9.04 17.28 -9.69
CA ASP A 281 9.74 18.25 -8.85
C ASP A 281 9.09 18.41 -7.46
N LEU A 282 8.06 17.60 -7.15
CA LEU A 282 7.28 17.63 -5.92
C LEU A 282 6.50 18.94 -5.71
N ASN A 283 6.12 19.62 -6.80
CA ASN A 283 5.15 20.70 -6.77
C ASN A 283 3.73 20.13 -6.88
N GLU A 284 2.87 20.57 -5.96
CA GLU A 284 1.43 20.31 -6.07
C GLU A 284 0.89 21.05 -7.31
N TYR A 285 0.28 20.29 -8.23
CA TYR A 285 -0.34 20.86 -9.43
C TYR A 285 -1.86 20.65 -9.47
N ASN A 286 -2.39 19.63 -8.78
CA ASN A 286 -3.82 19.41 -8.68
C ASN A 286 -4.20 18.69 -7.37
N ALA A 287 -5.50 18.69 -7.03
CA ALA A 287 -6.03 17.89 -5.95
C ALA A 287 -7.51 17.52 -6.12
N LEU A 288 -7.86 16.33 -5.66
CA LEU A 288 -9.18 15.73 -5.74
C LEU A 288 -9.87 15.79 -4.37
N GLU A 289 -11.06 16.39 -4.32
CA GLU A 289 -11.84 16.62 -3.08
C GLU A 289 -13.31 16.19 -3.29
N ASN A 290 -13.52 14.95 -3.75
CA ASN A 290 -14.87 14.40 -4.01
C ASN A 290 -15.38 13.46 -2.91
N GLY A 291 -14.64 13.32 -1.80
CA GLY A 291 -15.03 12.44 -0.71
C GLY A 291 -16.14 13.01 0.17
N ASP A 292 -16.89 12.13 0.81
CA ASP A 292 -17.89 12.51 1.82
C ASP A 292 -17.28 12.49 3.23
N MET A 293 -17.89 13.25 4.13
CA MET A 293 -17.50 13.26 5.55
C MET A 293 -17.48 11.83 6.11
N GLY A 294 -16.34 11.42 6.64
CA GLY A 294 -16.15 10.11 7.28
C GLY A 294 -15.96 8.94 6.31
N SER A 295 -16.09 9.16 4.99
CA SER A 295 -15.96 8.09 3.98
C SER A 295 -14.55 7.52 3.84
N TYR A 296 -13.55 8.25 4.38
CA TYR A 296 -12.14 7.95 4.28
C TYR A 296 -11.64 7.92 2.83
N PHE A 297 -12.14 8.85 2.01
CA PHE A 297 -11.68 9.06 0.64
C PHE A 297 -10.15 9.21 0.57
N GLY A 298 -9.51 8.36 -0.22
CA GLY A 298 -8.05 8.22 -0.25
C GLY A 298 -7.51 7.12 0.68
N HIS A 299 -8.35 6.20 1.16
CA HIS A 299 -7.90 5.05 1.96
C HIS A 299 -6.89 4.18 1.19
N THR A 300 -7.16 3.96 -0.10
CA THR A 300 -6.31 3.22 -1.02
C THR A 300 -6.27 3.97 -2.35
N LEU A 301 -5.13 3.89 -3.03
CA LEU A 301 -4.90 4.48 -4.33
C LEU A 301 -4.28 3.43 -5.26
N VAL A 302 -4.68 3.44 -6.52
CA VAL A 302 -4.08 2.60 -7.57
C VAL A 302 -4.02 3.41 -8.85
N THR A 303 -2.91 3.31 -9.57
CA THR A 303 -2.70 3.90 -10.89
C THR A 303 -2.56 2.83 -11.96
N SER A 304 -3.15 3.08 -13.12
CA SER A 304 -2.98 2.29 -14.34
C SER A 304 -3.68 3.01 -15.47
N ASP A 305 -3.13 2.97 -16.67
CA ASP A 305 -3.86 3.27 -17.91
C ASP A 305 -4.99 2.24 -18.12
N LEU A 306 -6.25 2.63 -17.88
CA LEU A 306 -7.42 1.75 -17.97
C LEU A 306 -8.07 1.76 -19.35
N ASN A 307 -7.91 2.86 -20.09
CA ASN A 307 -8.52 3.06 -21.42
C ASN A 307 -7.51 2.87 -22.57
N ASN A 308 -6.25 2.59 -22.24
CA ASN A 308 -5.12 2.39 -23.14
C ASN A 308 -4.85 3.62 -24.02
N ASP A 309 -4.90 4.82 -23.44
CA ASP A 309 -4.65 6.09 -24.14
C ASP A 309 -3.22 6.62 -23.95
N GLY A 310 -2.40 5.93 -23.16
CA GLY A 310 -1.01 6.27 -22.87
C GLY A 310 -0.82 7.17 -21.64
N TYR A 311 -1.88 7.52 -20.92
CA TYR A 311 -1.83 8.25 -19.67
C TYR A 311 -2.33 7.36 -18.53
N ASP A 312 -1.64 7.37 -17.39
CA ASP A 312 -2.14 6.61 -16.25
C ASP A 312 -3.43 7.25 -15.69
N ASP A 313 -4.43 6.43 -15.39
CA ASP A 313 -5.64 6.84 -14.68
C ASP A 313 -5.47 6.64 -13.17
N LEU A 314 -6.30 7.31 -12.38
CA LEU A 314 -6.28 7.19 -10.92
C LEU A 314 -7.59 6.60 -10.36
N MET A 315 -7.45 5.59 -9.51
CA MET A 315 -8.54 5.01 -8.74
C MET A 315 -8.38 5.32 -7.26
N VAL A 316 -9.45 5.82 -6.64
CA VAL A 316 -9.47 6.25 -5.22
C VAL A 316 -10.55 5.50 -4.45
N GLY A 317 -10.16 4.82 -3.37
CA GLY A 317 -11.11 4.12 -2.48
C GLY A 317 -11.62 4.99 -1.33
N ALA A 318 -12.89 4.81 -1.01
CA ALA A 318 -13.59 5.39 0.15
C ALA A 318 -14.44 4.28 0.82
N PRO A 319 -13.82 3.41 1.64
CA PRO A 319 -14.46 2.20 2.15
C PRO A 319 -15.63 2.47 3.11
N PHE A 320 -15.63 3.62 3.79
CA PHE A 320 -16.69 4.00 4.73
C PHE A 320 -17.74 4.91 4.11
N PHE A 321 -17.80 4.97 2.76
CA PHE A 321 -18.86 5.70 2.07
C PHE A 321 -20.23 5.12 2.42
N THR A 322 -21.16 6.03 2.71
CA THR A 322 -22.54 5.72 3.08
C THR A 322 -23.48 6.26 2.01
N ASP A 323 -24.31 5.39 1.43
CA ASP A 323 -25.28 5.83 0.42
C ASP A 323 -26.50 6.47 1.09
N SER A 324 -26.78 7.72 0.70
CA SER A 324 -27.92 8.50 1.21
C SER A 324 -29.19 8.34 0.37
N PHE A 325 -29.13 7.63 -0.77
CA PHE A 325 -30.27 7.44 -1.69
C PHE A 325 -31.17 6.24 -1.37
N SER A 326 -30.98 5.58 -0.22
CA SER A 326 -31.86 4.50 0.23
C SER A 326 -33.31 4.99 0.37
N THR A 327 -34.19 4.41 -0.45
CA THR A 327 -35.62 4.75 -0.56
C THR A 327 -36.41 4.60 0.74
N ASN A 328 -35.82 3.96 1.75
CA ASN A 328 -36.45 3.67 3.03
C ASN A 328 -35.87 4.51 4.20
N GLY A 329 -35.05 5.53 3.90
CA GLY A 329 -34.45 6.39 4.93
C GLY A 329 -33.37 5.70 5.78
N SER A 330 -32.91 4.51 5.38
CA SER A 330 -31.87 3.75 6.09
C SER A 330 -30.51 4.00 5.45
N LEU A 331 -29.56 4.51 6.23
CA LEU A 331 -28.18 4.73 5.80
C LEU A 331 -27.37 3.44 5.94
N TRP A 332 -26.71 3.01 4.86
CA TRP A 332 -25.86 1.83 4.83
C TRP A 332 -24.45 2.21 4.40
N GLU A 333 -23.45 1.74 5.14
CA GLU A 333 -22.05 1.79 4.72
C GLU A 333 -21.83 0.74 3.62
N LEU A 334 -21.51 1.19 2.41
CA LEU A 334 -21.34 0.33 1.23
C LEU A 334 -19.92 0.38 0.66
N GLY A 335 -19.19 1.45 0.96
CA GLY A 335 -17.94 1.77 0.30
C GLY A 335 -18.16 2.28 -1.13
N LYS A 336 -17.14 2.98 -1.65
CA LYS A 336 -17.15 3.53 -3.02
C LYS A 336 -15.75 3.58 -3.58
N VAL A 337 -15.63 3.37 -4.89
CA VAL A 337 -14.42 3.61 -5.67
C VAL A 337 -14.71 4.72 -6.67
N PHE A 338 -13.82 5.70 -6.74
CA PHE A 338 -13.85 6.78 -7.70
C PHE A 338 -12.79 6.49 -8.75
N ILE A 339 -13.18 6.55 -10.03
CA ILE A 339 -12.27 6.36 -11.16
C ILE A 339 -12.15 7.71 -11.84
N TYR A 340 -10.92 8.20 -11.96
CA TYR A 340 -10.59 9.45 -12.63
C TYR A 340 -9.81 9.11 -13.89
N TYR A 341 -10.51 9.17 -15.02
CA TYR A 341 -9.88 9.04 -16.33
C TYR A 341 -9.07 10.29 -16.65
N ASN A 342 -7.86 10.08 -17.14
CA ASN A 342 -6.93 11.16 -17.43
C ASN A 342 -7.07 11.67 -18.86
N ASP A 343 -8.02 12.58 -19.07
CA ASP A 343 -8.20 13.27 -20.36
C ASP A 343 -7.15 14.40 -20.56
N ARG A 344 -5.90 14.21 -20.11
CA ARG A 344 -4.78 15.18 -20.13
C ARG A 344 -4.98 16.43 -19.27
N ASN A 345 -5.86 16.33 -18.28
CA ASN A 345 -6.19 17.41 -17.34
C ASN A 345 -6.27 16.90 -15.89
N LEU A 346 -5.80 15.68 -15.63
CA LEU A 346 -5.69 15.16 -14.27
C LEU A 346 -4.64 15.95 -13.49
#